data_AF-A0A2K3TJQ6-F1
#
_entry.id   AF-A0A2K3TJQ6-F1
#
_cell.length_a   1.000
_cell.length_b   1.000
_cell.length_c   1.000
_cell.angle_alpha   90.00
_cell.angle_beta   90.00
_cell.angle_gamma   90.00
#
_symmetry.space_group_name_H-M   'P 1'
#
loop_
_entity.id
_entity.type
_entity.pdbx_description
1 polymer ?
#
loop_
_entity_poly.entity_id
_entity_poly.type
_entity_poly.pdbx_seq_one_letter_code
_entity_poly.pdbx_strand_id
1 'polypeptide(L)' 'FYSTHYFHDVLLDMHFSGLTYTVLSLFFSDPEMHPLDFSLLNRREADEEPEDDVLMQKAAGLAGGVRFGPDGNEVIPV' A
#
# COMPACT_ATOMS: atom_id res chain seq x y z
N PHE A 1 10.65 13.94 27.45
CA PHE A 1 10.57 12.50 27.79
C PHE A 1 11.36 11.67 26.77
N TYR A 2 11.10 11.79 25.46
CA TYR A 2 11.85 11.10 24.40
C TYR A 2 13.30 11.56 24.17
N SER A 3 13.64 12.79 24.57
CA SER A 3 14.94 13.42 24.31
C SER A 3 16.05 13.01 25.28
N THR A 4 15.73 12.30 26.37
CA THR A 4 16.68 11.93 27.43
C THR A 4 16.77 10.42 27.68
N HIS A 5 15.77 9.65 27.25
CA HIS A 5 15.79 8.20 27.23
C HIS A 5 15.32 7.75 25.85
N TYR A 6 16.25 7.23 25.03
CA TYR A 6 15.91 6.68 23.73
C TYR A 6 15.04 5.44 23.94
N PHE A 7 13.75 5.59 23.66
CA PHE A 7 12.84 4.47 23.63
C PHE A 7 13.19 3.60 22.43
N HIS A 8 13.08 2.29 22.58
CA HIS A 8 13.29 1.37 21.47
C HIS A 8 12.29 1.67 20.36
N ASP A 9 12.72 1.55 19.10
CA ASP A 9 11.94 1.89 17.92
C ASP A 9 10.54 1.25 17.93
N VAL A 10 10.42 0.04 18.50
CA VAL A 10 9.15 -0.68 18.69
C VAL A 10 8.16 0.09 19.57
N LEU A 11 8.61 0.71 20.65
CA LEU A 11 7.73 1.46 21.53
C LEU A 11 7.31 2.79 20.90
N LEU A 12 8.24 3.46 20.22
CA LEU A 12 7.94 4.68 19.45
C LEU A 12 6.88 4.40 18.37
N ASP A 13 7.04 3.29 17.67
CA ASP A 13 6.13 2.87 16.62
C ASP A 13 4.73 2.52 17.15
N MET A 14 4.64 1.86 18.29
CA MET A 14 3.36 1.60 18.96
C MET A 14 2.65 2.92 19.36
N HIS A 15 3.39 3.90 19.88
CA HIS A 15 2.83 5.20 20.23
C HIS A 15 2.38 6.00 19.00
N PHE A 16 3.20 6.03 17.94
CA PHE A 16 2.88 6.72 16.70
C PHE A 16 1.64 6.14 16.03
N SER A 17 1.61 4.82 15.88
CA SER A 17 0.51 4.10 15.23
C SER A 17 -0.81 4.23 16.01
N GLY A 18 -0.77 4.09 17.34
CA GLY A 18 -1.92 4.30 18.21
C GLY A 18 -2.45 5.75 18.23
N LEU A 19 -1.56 6.75 18.20
CA LEU A 19 -1.96 8.15 18.08
C LEU A 19 -2.65 8.41 16.74
N THR A 20 -2.06 7.93 15.65
CA THR A 20 -2.58 8.11 14.29
C THR A 20 -3.96 7.49 14.15
N TYR A 21 -4.12 6.25 14.61
CA TYR A 21 -5.42 5.59 14.69
C TYR A 21 -6.44 6.43 15.44
N THR A 22 -6.11 6.90 16.65
CA THR A 22 -7.04 7.68 17.46
C THR A 22 -7.51 8.95 16.73
N VAL A 23 -6.59 9.69 16.11
CA VAL A 23 -6.92 10.90 15.35
C VAL A 23 -7.85 10.58 14.18
N LEU A 24 -7.52 9.55 13.40
CA LEU A 24 -8.32 9.18 12.23
C LEU A 24 -9.68 8.58 12.61
N SER A 25 -9.77 7.82 13.71
CA SER A 25 -11.03 7.27 14.22
C SER A 25 -12.03 8.38 14.57
N LEU A 26 -11.53 9.52 15.07
CA LEU A 26 -12.38 10.67 15.40
C LEU A 26 -13.01 11.32 14.16
N PHE A 27 -12.32 11.29 13.00
CA PHE A 27 -12.80 11.95 11.78
C PHE A 27 -13.51 11.01 10.82
N PHE A 28 -13.05 9.76 10.69
CA PHE A 28 -13.47 8.85 9.63
C PHE A 28 -14.38 7.70 10.10
N SER A 29 -14.40 7.38 11.40
CA SER A 29 -15.24 6.31 11.99
C SER A 29 -15.25 4.98 11.20
N ASP A 30 -14.10 4.59 10.65
CA ASP A 30 -13.95 3.33 9.93
C ASP A 30 -13.91 2.14 10.91
N PRO A 31 -14.85 1.18 10.83
CA PRO A 31 -14.90 0.03 11.73
C PRO A 31 -13.81 -1.02 11.51
N GLU A 32 -13.17 -1.05 10.33
CA GLU A 32 -12.13 -2.05 9.99
C GLU A 32 -10.71 -1.52 10.24
N MET A 33 -10.57 -0.24 10.55
CA MET A 33 -9.27 0.38 10.79
C MET A 33 -8.65 -0.12 12.09
N HIS A 34 -7.37 -0.50 12.04
CA HIS A 34 -6.63 -1.00 13.21
C HIS A 34 -5.37 -0.18 13.46
N PRO A 35 -4.92 0.01 14.73
CA PRO A 35 -3.68 0.71 15.03
C PRO A 35 -2.46 0.19 14.26
N LEU A 36 -2.36 -1.12 14.06
CA LEU A 36 -1.25 -1.75 13.33
C LEU A 36 -1.16 -1.35 11.85
N ASP A 37 -2.23 -0.82 11.25
CA ASP A 37 -2.19 -0.31 9.87
C ASP A 37 -1.25 0.90 9.73
N PHE A 38 -0.97 1.60 10.83
CA PHE A 38 -0.11 2.78 10.88
C PHE A 38 1.26 2.50 11.49
N SER A 39 1.56 1.25 11.82
CA SER A 39 2.86 0.82 12.33
C SER A 39 3.87 0.83 11.19
N LEU A 40 4.97 1.55 11.39
CA LEU A 40 6.09 1.67 10.45
C LEU A 40 6.98 0.43 10.46
N LEU A 41 7.04 -0.27 11.60
CA LEU A 41 7.85 -1.48 11.76
C LEU A 41 7.08 -2.74 11.38
N ASN A 42 5.76 -2.75 11.55
CA ASN A 42 4.86 -3.77 11.02
C ASN A 42 4.49 -3.43 9.57
N ARG A 43 5.50 -3.36 8.70
CA ARG A 43 5.27 -3.26 7.26
C ARG A 43 4.32 -4.40 6.89
N ARG A 44 3.10 -4.06 6.48
CA ARG A 44 2.12 -4.98 5.89
C ARG A 44 2.93 -5.85 4.91
N GLU A 45 2.95 -7.16 5.14
CA GLU A 45 3.56 -8.09 4.19
C GLU A 45 3.10 -7.64 2.82
N ALA A 46 4.07 -7.30 1.95
CA ALA A 46 3.83 -6.62 0.69
C ALA A 46 2.58 -7.23 0.07
N ASP A 47 1.54 -6.41 -0.15
CA ASP A 47 0.35 -6.86 -0.86
C ASP A 47 0.87 -7.72 -2.02
N GLU A 48 0.48 -9.01 -2.05
CA GLU A 48 0.97 -9.98 -3.03
C GLU A 48 1.00 -9.26 -4.37
N GLU A 49 2.19 -9.11 -4.94
CA GLU A 49 2.33 -8.42 -6.21
C GLU A 49 1.37 -9.12 -7.17
N PRO A 50 0.30 -8.44 -7.64
CA PRO A 50 -0.76 -9.12 -8.35
C PRO A 50 -0.14 -9.81 -9.56
N GLU A 51 -0.49 -11.08 -9.78
CA GLU A 51 0.04 -11.86 -10.89
C GLU A 51 -0.09 -11.08 -12.21
N ASP A 52 0.94 -11.17 -13.05
CA ASP A 52 1.03 -10.41 -14.31
C ASP A 52 -0.22 -10.60 -15.19
N ASP A 53 -0.83 -11.78 -15.18
CA ASP A 53 -2.08 -12.09 -15.87
C ASP A 53 -3.25 -11.21 -15.40
N VAL A 54 -3.34 -10.94 -14.10
CA VAL A 54 -4.35 -10.06 -13.50
C VAL A 54 -4.13 -8.61 -13.95
N LEU A 55 -2.86 -8.19 -14.03
CA LEU A 55 -2.48 -6.86 -14.51
C LEU A 55 -2.80 -6.70 -16.01
N MET A 56 -2.47 -7.70 -16.83
CA MET A 56 -2.79 -7.72 -18.26
C MET A 56 -4.29 -7.70 -18.51
N GLN A 57 -5.08 -8.47 -17.75
CA GLN A 57 -6.54 -8.50 -17.90
C GLN A 57 -7.18 -7.14 -17.57
N LYS A 58 -6.68 -6.43 -16.56
CA LYS A 58 -7.12 -5.05 -16.25
C LYS A 58 -6.77 -4.07 -17.38
N ALA A 59 -5.59 -4.22 -17.99
CA ALA A 59 -5.16 -3.37 -19.09
C ALA A 59 -5.92 -3.64 -20.40
N ALA A 60 -6.41 -4.87 -20.60
CA ALA A 60 -7.11 -5.27 -21.82
C ALA A 60 -8.41 -4.49 -22.09
N GLY A 61 -8.98 -3.82 -21.08
CA GLY A 61 -10.17 -2.97 -21.22
C GLY A 61 -9.89 -1.46 -21.40
N LEU A 62 -8.62 -1.03 -21.38
CA LEU A 62 -8.26 0.37 -21.59
C LEU A 62 -8.31 0.71 -23.08
N ALA A 63 -9.33 1.47 -23.49
CA ALA A 63 -9.45 1.99 -24.85
C ALA A 63 -8.23 2.88 -25.18
N GLY A 64 -7.57 2.58 -26.31
CA GLY A 64 -6.39 3.33 -26.80
C GLY A 64 -5.03 2.69 -26.51
N GLY A 65 -4.98 1.46 -25.99
CA GLY A 65 -3.73 0.70 -25.83
C GLY A 65 -3.13 0.24 -27.16
N VAL A 66 -1.80 0.12 -27.23
CA VAL A 66 -1.05 -0.47 -28.34
C VAL A 66 -0.57 -1.85 -27.91
N ARG A 67 -0.83 -2.89 -28.72
CA ARG A 67 -0.24 -4.22 -28.49
C ARG A 67 1.07 -4.34 -29.25
N PHE A 68 2.15 -4.72 -28.57
CA PHE A 68 3.42 -5.06 -29.21
C PHE A 68 3.44 -6.54 -29.57
N GLY A 69 3.81 -6.86 -30.82
CA GLY A 69 4.05 -8.23 -31.26
C GLY A 69 5.21 -8.91 -30.51
N PRO A 70 5.40 -10.24 -30.67
CA PRO A 70 6.41 -11.04 -29.95
C PRO A 70 7.86 -10.54 -30.12
N ASP A 71 8.11 -9.75 -31.17
CA ASP A 71 9.42 -9.16 -31.48
C ASP A 71 9.57 -7.71 -30.98
N GLY A 72 8.58 -7.17 -30.26
CA GLY A 72 8.60 -5.83 -29.67
C GLY A 72 8.51 -4.66 -30.67
N ASN A 73 8.39 -4.94 -31.97
CA ASN A 73 8.52 -3.92 -33.03
C ASN A 73 7.24 -3.66 -33.84
N GLU A 74 6.17 -4.43 -33.62
CA GLU A 74 4.91 -4.23 -34.34
C GLU A 74 3.81 -3.75 -33.39
N VAL A 75 3.33 -2.54 -33.66
CA VAL A 75 2.24 -1.86 -32.95
C VAL A 75 0.92 -2.25 -33.62
N ILE A 76 0.13 -3.09 -32.97
CA ILE A 76 -1.20 -3.45 -33.44
C ILE A 76 -2.22 -2.54 -32.73
N PRO A 77 -2.95 -1.69 -33.48
CA PRO A 77 -4.05 -0.92 -32.91
C PRO A 77 -5.20 -1.86 -32.52
N VAL A 78 -5.78 -1.62 -31.34
CA VAL A 78 -6.94 -2.36 -30.80
C VAL A 78 -8.25 -1.77 -31.30
#